data_AF-A0A8I1P1A0-F1
#
_entry.id   AF-A0A8I1P1A0-F1
#
_cell.length_a   1.000
_cell.length_b   1.000
_cell.length_c   1.000
_cell.angle_alpha   90.00
_cell.angle_beta   90.00
_cell.angle_gamma   90.00
#
_symmetry.space_group_name_H-M   'P 1'
#
loop_
_entity.id
_entity.type
_entity.pdbx_description
1 polymer ?
#
loop_
_entity_poly.entity_id
_entity_poly.type
_entity_poly.pdbx_seq_one_letter_code
_entity_poly.pdbx_strand_id
1 'polypeptide(L)' 'MNVMQALYDSEINFSVSTFWDDGFEIKLGDAMNGYRAETKVRTWAEVEPWLKAAALEHFPESGFARRMALRGR' A
#
# COMPACT_ATOMS: atom_id res chain seq x y z
N MET A 1 14.61 0.60 1.11
CA MET A 1 13.59 -0.28 1.73
C MET A 1 12.48 -0.43 0.73
N ASN A 2 12.13 -1.66 0.36
CA ASN A 2 11.03 -1.89 -0.58
C ASN A 2 9.70 -1.74 0.17
N VAL A 3 8.79 -0.87 -0.32
CA VAL A 3 7.49 -0.60 0.32
C VAL A 3 6.64 -1.86 0.39
N MET A 4 6.56 -2.61 -0.70
CA MET A 4 5.78 -3.84 -0.81
C MET A 4 6.25 -4.89 0.19
N GLN A 5 7.57 -5.07 0.30
CA GLN A 5 8.13 -6.00 1.29
C GLN A 5 7.81 -5.56 2.71
N ALA A 6 7.91 -4.26 3.02
CA ALA A 6 7.63 -3.76 4.36
C ALA A 6 6.14 -3.90 4.75
N LEU A 7 5.22 -3.79 3.77
CA LEU A 7 3.79 -4.06 3.98
C LEU A 7 3.57 -5.53 4.32
N TYR A 8 4.15 -6.43 3.52
CA TYR A 8 4.04 -7.88 3.74
C TYR A 8 4.64 -8.32 5.08
N ASP A 9 5.82 -7.81 5.44
CA ASP A 9 6.46 -8.04 6.75
C ASP A 9 5.59 -7.57 7.93
N SER A 10 4.61 -6.70 7.67
CA SER A 10 3.68 -6.16 8.67
C SER A 10 2.30 -6.77 8.57
N GLU A 11 2.14 -7.86 7.81
CA GLU A 11 0.88 -8.56 7.55
C GLU A 11 -0.21 -7.65 6.95
N ILE A 12 0.18 -6.61 6.21
CA ILE A 12 -0.73 -5.73 5.48
C ILE A 12 -0.84 -6.23 4.05
N ASN A 13 -1.96 -6.88 3.74
CA ASN A 13 -2.26 -7.33 2.39
C ASN A 13 -2.51 -6.14 1.45
N PHE A 14 -2.18 -6.32 0.18
CA PHE A 14 -2.48 -5.38 -0.88
C PHE A 14 -2.61 -6.12 -2.21
N SER A 15 -3.27 -5.50 -3.19
CA SER A 15 -3.32 -5.98 -4.56
C SER A 15 -2.97 -4.86 -5.52
N VAL A 16 -2.19 -5.18 -6.55
CA VAL A 16 -1.96 -4.30 -7.70
C VAL A 16 -2.27 -5.10 -8.96
N SER A 17 -3.11 -4.56 -9.82
CA SER A 17 -3.43 -5.16 -11.12
C SER A 17 -3.39 -4.10 -12.22
N THR A 18 -2.92 -4.48 -13.40
CA THR A 18 -3.05 -3.62 -14.58
C THR A 18 -4.52 -3.57 -15.02
N PHE A 19 -5.00 -2.39 -15.39
CA PHE A 19 -6.37 -2.15 -15.80
C PHE A 19 -6.39 -1.52 -17.20
N TRP A 20 -6.14 -2.35 -18.21
CA TRP A 20 -6.11 -1.97 -19.63
C TRP A 20 -5.29 -0.68 -19.87
N ASP A 21 -5.89 0.31 -20.50
CA ASP A 21 -5.35 1.64 -20.78
C ASP A 21 -5.49 2.63 -19.61
N ASP A 22 -6.11 2.22 -18.51
CA ASP A 22 -6.35 3.04 -17.34
C ASP A 22 -5.25 2.92 -16.26
N GLY A 23 -4.19 2.16 -16.56
CA GLY A 23 -3.00 2.04 -15.72
C GLY A 23 -3.11 0.91 -14.70
N PHE A 24 -3.05 1.24 -13.41
CA PHE A 24 -3.02 0.29 -12.30
C PHE A 24 -4.18 0.53 -11.36
N GLU A 25 -4.94 -0.52 -11.06
CA GLU A 25 -5.85 -0.58 -9.92
C GLU A 25 -5.09 -1.10 -8.70
N ILE A 26 -5.22 -0.39 -7.58
CA ILE A 26 -4.50 -0.69 -6.35
C ILE A 26 -5.50 -0.78 -5.20
N LYS A 27 -5.37 -1.80 -4.36
CA LYS A 27 -6.20 -1.97 -3.15
C LYS A 27 -5.32 -2.28 -1.95
N LEU A 28 -5.67 -1.70 -0.81
CA LEU A 28 -5.05 -1.97 0.49
C LEU A 28 -6.00 -2.84 1.33
N GLY A 29 -5.52 -3.97 1.81
CA GLY A 29 -6.32 -5.03 2.42
C GLY A 29 -6.52 -6.21 1.46
N ASP A 30 -7.54 -7.02 1.74
CA ASP A 30 -7.87 -8.21 0.95
C ASP A 30 -9.39 -8.47 0.98
N ALA A 31 -9.84 -9.43 0.16
CA ALA A 31 -11.25 -9.78 0.04
C ALA A 31 -11.84 -10.47 1.29
N MET A 32 -11.00 -11.11 2.12
CA MET A 32 -11.44 -11.84 3.31
C MET A 32 -11.70 -10.91 4.51
N ASN A 33 -10.87 -9.87 4.66
CA ASN A 33 -10.89 -8.90 5.77
C ASN A 33 -11.48 -7.52 5.36
N GLY A 34 -11.75 -7.36 4.07
CA GLY A 34 -12.22 -6.14 3.44
C GLY A 34 -11.10 -5.19 3.04
N TYR A 35 -11.27 -4.53 1.90
CA TYR A 35 -10.38 -3.45 1.45
C TYR A 35 -10.62 -2.19 2.27
N ARG A 36 -9.53 -1.53 2.70
CA ARG A 36 -9.57 -0.28 3.47
C ARG A 36 -9.50 0.95 2.56
N ALA A 37 -8.77 0.85 1.45
CA ALA A 37 -8.65 1.87 0.45
C ALA A 37 -8.45 1.25 -0.93
N GLU A 38 -8.88 1.96 -1.96
CA GLU A 38 -8.72 1.58 -3.36
C GLU A 38 -8.55 2.83 -4.22
N THR A 39 -7.72 2.74 -5.26
CA THR A 39 -7.55 3.82 -6.24
C THR A 39 -7.12 3.27 -7.60
N LYS A 40 -7.04 4.17 -8.58
CA LYS A 40 -6.37 3.95 -9.86
C LYS A 40 -5.29 5.00 -10.09
N VAL A 41 -4.14 4.57 -10.60
CA VAL A 41 -3.02 5.45 -10.98
C VAL A 41 -2.47 5.08 -12.34
N ARG A 42 -1.77 6.00 -13.01
CA ARG A 42 -1.31 5.79 -14.39
C ARG A 42 0.01 5.06 -14.46
N THR A 43 0.86 5.19 -13.45
CA THR A 43 2.24 4.70 -13.49
C THR A 43 2.59 3.91 -12.22
N TRP A 44 3.56 2.99 -12.34
CA TRP A 44 4.09 2.27 -11.18
C TRP A 44 4.70 3.20 -10.14
N ALA A 45 5.29 4.32 -10.57
CA ALA A 45 5.88 5.33 -9.69
C ALA A 45 4.86 5.96 -8.73
N GLU A 46 3.57 5.92 -9.05
CA GLU A 46 2.48 6.39 -8.19
C GLU A 46 1.95 5.30 -7.25
N VAL A 47 2.16 4.01 -7.57
CA VAL A 47 1.67 2.87 -6.79
C VAL A 47 2.29 2.84 -5.39
N GLU A 48 3.62 2.91 -5.31
CA GLU A 48 4.33 2.79 -4.03
C GLU A 48 4.04 3.97 -3.08
N PRO A 49 4.07 5.24 -3.50
CA PRO A 49 3.68 6.36 -2.65
C PRO A 49 2.24 6.25 -2.17
N TRP A 50 1.32 5.82 -3.03
CA TRP A 50 -0.08 5.68 -2.65
C TRP A 50 -0.28 4.58 -1.60
N LEU A 51 0.28 3.38 -1.81
CA LEU A 51 0.21 2.30 -0.83
C LEU A 51 0.84 2.68 0.50
N LYS A 52 1.97 3.39 0.47
CA LYS A 52 2.61 3.90 1.68
C LYS A 52 1.68 4.85 2.43
N ALA A 53 1.10 5.84 1.74
CA ALA A 53 0.20 6.80 2.38
C ALA A 53 -1.04 6.11 2.96
N ALA A 54 -1.70 5.26 2.19
CA ALA A 54 -2.88 4.52 2.63
C ALA A 54 -2.58 3.61 3.82
N ALA A 55 -1.42 2.94 3.84
CA ALA A 55 -1.02 2.10 4.98
C ALA A 55 -0.75 2.92 6.26
N LEU A 56 -0.16 4.11 6.14
CA LEU A 56 0.04 5.01 7.29
C LEU A 56 -1.28 5.54 7.84
N GLU A 57 -2.26 5.78 6.98
CA GLU A 57 -3.60 6.24 7.36
C GLU A 57 -4.43 5.15 8.03
N HIS A 58 -4.50 3.96 7.42
CA HIS A 58 -5.40 2.89 7.87
C HIS A 58 -4.79 1.90 8.87
N PHE A 59 -3.45 1.85 8.96
CA PHE A 59 -2.73 0.96 9.88
C PHE A 59 -1.62 1.71 10.66
N PRO A 60 -1.96 2.78 11.40
CA PRO A 60 -0.97 3.66 12.06
C PRO A 60 -0.15 2.95 13.15
N GLU A 61 -0.68 1.87 13.73
CA GLU A 61 -0.01 1.09 14.78
C GLU A 61 0.80 -0.09 14.24
N SER A 62 0.82 -0.29 12.92
CA SER A 62 1.50 -1.42 12.29
C SER A 62 3.02 -1.35 12.40
N GLY A 63 3.67 -2.51 12.23
CA GLY A 63 5.12 -2.59 12.05
C GLY A 63 5.61 -1.71 10.88
N PHE A 64 4.80 -1.56 9.84
CA PHE A 64 5.08 -0.71 8.67
C PHE A 64 5.17 0.75 9.08
N ALA A 65 4.15 1.27 9.77
CA ALA A 65 4.09 2.65 10.22
C ALA A 65 5.26 2.98 11.16
N ARG A 66 5.55 2.09 12.12
CA ARG A 66 6.71 2.24 13.01
C ARG A 66 8.04 2.31 12.25
N ARG A 67 8.21 1.44 11.24
CA ARG A 67 9.42 1.41 10.41
C ARG A 67 9.58 2.66 9.55
N MET A 68 8.49 3.21 9.04
CA MET A 68 8.50 4.48 8.29
C MET A 68 8.85 5.67 9.17
N ALA A 69 8.33 5.73 10.39
CA ALA A 69 8.64 6.79 11.34
C ALA A 69 10.14 6.82 11.75
N LEU A 70 10.77 5.66 11.87
CA LEU A 70 12.21 5.55 12.19
C LEU A 70 13.14 6.02 11.06
N ARG A 71 12.64 6.12 9.82
CA ARG A 71 13.42 6.50 8.62
C ARG A 71 13.20 7.95 8.17
N GLY A 72 12.23 8.65 8.75
CA GLY A 72 11.97 10.07 8.50
C GLY A 72 12.76 11.02 9.42
N ARG A 73 13.72 10.49 10.19
CA ARG A 73 14.69 11.25 11.01
C ARG A 73 16.05 11.24 10.34
#